data_AF-A0AAW8DL89-F1
#
_entry.id   AF-A0AAW8DL89-F1
#
_cell.length_a   1.000
_cell.length_b   1.000
_cell.length_c   1.000
_cell.angle_alpha   90.00
_cell.angle_beta   90.00
_cell.angle_gamma   90.00
#
_symmetry.space_group_name_H-M   'P 1'
#
loop_
_entity.id
_entity.type
_entity.pdbx_description
1 polymer ?
#
loop_
_entity_poly.entity_id
_entity_poly.type
_entity_poly.pdbx_seq_one_letter_code
_entity_poly.pdbx_strand_id
1 'polypeptide(L)'
;MERSESKKVTDARAAAAAAKAAADKAAADKAAADKAAADKAAADKAAADAAAAQAAAAQAAQAAAAQAQQDQAQARQVQPPAPSSVYYANCTAARAAGAAPIYRGQPGYRPALDRDGDGIACE
;
A
#
# COMPACT_ATOMS: atom_id res chain seq x y z
N MET A 1 -64.44 51.66 -35.93
CA MET A 1 -63.51 50.54 -36.22
C MET A 1 -62.48 50.33 -35.11
N GLU A 2 -62.16 51.35 -34.29
CA GLU A 2 -61.09 51.28 -33.26
C GLU A 2 -61.15 50.12 -32.25
N ARG A 3 -62.35 49.66 -31.82
CA ARG A 3 -62.45 48.61 -30.79
C ARG A 3 -61.92 47.25 -31.28
N SER A 4 -62.01 46.97 -32.59
CA SER A 4 -61.45 45.75 -33.21
C SER A 4 -59.94 45.82 -33.36
N GLU A 5 -59.39 47.01 -33.64
CA GLU A 5 -57.94 47.24 -33.70
C GLU A 5 -57.30 47.15 -32.31
N SER A 6 -57.93 47.72 -31.29
CA SER A 6 -57.46 47.60 -29.89
C SER A 6 -57.41 46.15 -29.42
N LYS A 7 -58.39 45.32 -29.80
CA LYS A 7 -58.41 43.89 -29.44
C LYS A 7 -57.30 43.10 -30.13
N LYS A 8 -57.06 43.37 -31.42
CA LYS A 8 -55.95 42.77 -32.19
C LYS A 8 -54.57 43.12 -31.59
N VAL A 9 -54.38 44.34 -31.10
CA VAL A 9 -53.12 44.76 -30.45
C VAL A 9 -52.91 44.06 -29.10
N THR A 10 -53.96 43.84 -28.31
CA THR A 10 -53.86 43.10 -27.04
C THR A 10 -53.55 41.62 -27.23
N ASP A 11 -54.17 40.95 -28.21
CA ASP A 11 -53.90 39.53 -28.51
C ASP A 11 -52.47 39.32 -29.03
N ALA A 12 -51.97 40.23 -29.88
CA ALA A 12 -50.58 40.20 -30.35
C ALA A 12 -49.56 40.37 -29.21
N ARG A 13 -49.84 41.25 -28.23
CA ARG A 13 -49.00 41.44 -27.04
C ARG A 13 -49.04 40.22 -26.12
N ALA A 14 -50.20 39.57 -25.96
CA ALA A 14 -50.32 38.33 -25.19
C ALA A 14 -49.54 37.17 -25.83
N ALA A 15 -49.61 37.03 -27.16
CA ALA A 15 -48.84 36.04 -27.90
C ALA A 15 -47.31 36.28 -27.80
N ALA A 16 -46.87 37.54 -27.88
CA ALA A 16 -45.47 37.91 -27.70
C ALA A 16 -44.98 37.63 -26.27
N ALA A 17 -45.80 37.88 -25.25
CA ALA A 17 -45.49 37.56 -23.86
C ALA A 17 -45.38 36.04 -23.62
N ALA A 18 -46.27 35.24 -24.22
CA ALA A 18 -46.22 33.79 -24.15
C ALA A 18 -44.96 33.22 -24.85
N ALA A 19 -44.60 33.76 -26.02
CA ALA A 19 -43.38 33.37 -26.73
C ALA A 19 -42.12 33.72 -25.93
N LYS A 20 -42.08 34.90 -25.28
CA LYS A 20 -40.97 35.27 -24.40
C LYS A 20 -40.87 34.35 -23.18
N ALA A 21 -41.99 34.01 -22.54
CA ALA A 21 -42.01 33.09 -21.41
C ALA A 21 -41.52 31.67 -21.78
N ALA A 22 -41.86 31.19 -22.97
CA ALA A 22 -41.36 29.91 -23.47
C ALA A 22 -39.84 29.92 -23.72
N ALA A 23 -39.31 31.03 -24.25
CA ALA A 23 -37.87 31.20 -24.45
C ALA A 23 -37.09 31.30 -23.13
N ASP A 24 -37.60 32.04 -22.14
CA ASP A 24 -37.03 32.12 -20.79
C ASP A 24 -37.02 30.75 -20.11
N LYS A 25 -38.10 29.96 -20.25
CA LYS A 25 -38.14 28.59 -19.72
C LYS A 25 -37.12 27.67 -20.40
N ALA A 26 -37.00 27.72 -21.72
CA ALA A 26 -36.02 26.93 -22.45
C ALA A 26 -34.56 27.30 -22.08
N ALA A 27 -34.28 28.59 -21.85
CA ALA A 27 -32.97 29.04 -21.38
C ALA A 27 -32.67 28.52 -19.96
N ALA A 28 -33.65 28.51 -19.06
CA ALA A 28 -33.51 27.96 -17.71
C ALA A 28 -33.27 26.43 -17.73
N ASP A 29 -34.02 25.69 -18.54
CA ASP A 29 -33.84 24.24 -18.73
C ASP A 29 -32.43 23.93 -19.29
N LYS A 30 -31.94 24.72 -20.26
CA LYS A 30 -30.57 24.58 -20.78
C LYS A 30 -29.51 24.88 -19.73
N ALA A 31 -29.68 25.96 -18.96
CA ALA A 31 -28.75 26.31 -17.88
C ALA A 31 -28.69 25.23 -16.79
N ALA A 32 -29.82 24.61 -16.45
CA ALA A 32 -29.87 23.49 -15.51
C ALA A 32 -29.13 22.26 -16.06
N ALA A 33 -29.27 21.95 -17.35
CA ALA A 33 -28.55 20.85 -17.99
C ALA A 33 -27.03 21.09 -18.05
N ASP A 34 -26.60 22.31 -18.41
CA ASP A 34 -25.18 22.71 -18.38
C ASP A 34 -24.58 22.62 -16.97
N LYS A 35 -25.33 23.05 -15.94
CA LYS A 35 -24.91 22.90 -14.54
C LYS A 35 -24.79 21.44 -14.12
N ALA A 36 -25.76 20.60 -14.48
CA ALA A 36 -25.73 19.17 -14.17
C ALA A 36 -24.55 18.46 -14.86
N ALA A 37 -24.22 18.84 -16.09
CA ALA A 37 -23.05 18.33 -16.80
C ALA A 37 -21.73 18.74 -16.12
N ALA A 38 -21.64 19.99 -15.64
CA ALA A 38 -20.48 20.47 -14.90
C ALA A 38 -20.32 19.77 -13.54
N ASP A 39 -21.40 19.59 -12.78
CA ASP A 39 -21.39 18.83 -11.52
C ASP A 39 -20.97 17.37 -11.74
N LYS A 40 -21.45 16.74 -12.82
CA LYS A 40 -21.03 15.37 -13.19
C LYS A 40 -19.54 15.32 -13.56
N ALA A 41 -19.05 16.26 -14.35
CA ALA A 41 -17.63 16.33 -14.72
C ALA A 41 -16.73 16.56 -13.50
N ALA A 42 -17.16 17.37 -12.53
CA ALA A 42 -16.44 17.56 -11.27
C ALA A 42 -16.40 16.27 -10.44
N ALA A 43 -17.51 15.53 -10.37
CA ALA A 43 -17.57 14.24 -9.68
C ALA A 43 -16.68 13.18 -10.34
N ASP A 44 -16.71 13.07 -11.68
CA ASP A 44 -15.84 12.17 -12.44
C ASP A 44 -14.36 12.52 -12.22
N LYS A 45 -14.00 13.81 -12.20
CA LYS A 45 -12.63 14.26 -11.89
C LYS A 45 -12.24 13.90 -10.46
N ALA A 46 -13.11 14.13 -9.49
CA ALA A 46 -12.83 13.78 -8.09
C ALA A 46 -12.64 12.27 -7.90
N ALA A 47 -13.43 11.44 -8.61
CA ALA A 47 -13.26 9.99 -8.60
C ALA A 47 -11.92 9.56 -9.22
N ALA A 48 -11.50 10.20 -10.32
CA ALA A 48 -10.21 9.93 -10.94
C ALA A 48 -9.03 10.33 -10.04
N ASP A 49 -9.09 11.50 -9.41
CA ASP A 49 -8.08 11.95 -8.43
C ASP A 49 -8.01 10.99 -7.22
N ALA A 50 -9.15 10.52 -6.71
CA ALA A 50 -9.19 9.54 -5.63
C ALA A 50 -8.59 8.18 -6.03
N ALA A 51 -8.89 7.71 -7.25
CA ALA A 51 -8.31 6.47 -7.78
C ALA A 51 -6.78 6.59 -7.96
N ALA A 52 -6.30 7.74 -8.44
CA ALA A 52 -4.86 8.01 -8.55
C ALA A 52 -4.17 8.01 -7.18
N ALA A 53 -4.79 8.62 -6.15
CA ALA A 53 -4.27 8.60 -4.79
C ALA A 53 -4.21 7.19 -4.20
N GLN A 54 -5.25 6.37 -4.42
CA GLN A 54 -5.25 4.96 -3.99
C GLN A 54 -4.17 4.14 -4.70
N ALA A 55 -3.96 4.36 -6.00
CA ALA A 55 -2.90 3.70 -6.76
C ALA A 55 -1.50 4.08 -6.24
N ALA A 56 -1.28 5.36 -5.92
CA ALA A 56 -0.02 5.82 -5.33
C ALA A 56 0.22 5.20 -3.94
N ALA A 57 -0.81 5.12 -3.09
CA ALA A 57 -0.71 4.47 -1.80
C ALA A 57 -0.40 2.97 -1.91
N ALA A 58 -1.01 2.27 -2.87
CA ALA A 58 -0.74 0.86 -3.13
C ALA A 58 0.71 0.63 -3.60
N GLN A 59 1.23 1.49 -4.49
CA GLN A 59 2.63 1.43 -4.93
C GLN A 59 3.60 1.68 -3.77
N ALA A 60 3.31 2.66 -2.90
CA ALA A 60 4.13 2.92 -1.72
C ALA A 60 4.14 1.71 -0.76
N ALA A 61 3.00 1.05 -0.55
CA ALA A 61 2.91 -0.15 0.28
C ALA A 61 3.71 -1.33 -0.30
N GLN A 62 3.66 -1.52 -1.63
CA GLN A 62 4.46 -2.55 -2.31
C GLN A 62 5.96 -2.27 -2.20
N ALA A 63 6.38 -1.02 -2.36
CA ALA A 63 7.78 -0.62 -2.20
C ALA A 63 8.28 -0.87 -0.77
N ALA A 64 7.49 -0.51 0.25
CA ALA A 64 7.81 -0.77 1.65
C ALA A 64 7.92 -2.28 1.95
N ALA A 65 7.00 -3.09 1.41
CA ALA A 65 7.06 -4.53 1.56
C ALA A 65 8.31 -5.14 0.90
N ALA A 66 8.70 -4.64 -0.28
CA ALA A 66 9.92 -5.07 -0.96
C ALA A 66 11.17 -4.73 -0.14
N GLN A 67 11.25 -3.52 0.44
CA GLN A 67 12.36 -3.15 1.32
C GLN A 67 12.45 -4.05 2.55
N ALA A 68 11.32 -4.33 3.21
CA ALA A 68 11.28 -5.21 4.37
C ALA A 68 11.79 -6.64 4.03
N GLN A 69 11.48 -7.16 2.83
CA GLN A 69 12.00 -8.45 2.39
C GLN A 69 13.52 -8.42 2.14
N GLN A 70 14.06 -7.32 1.61
CA GLN A 70 15.49 -7.15 1.43
C GLN A 70 16.22 -7.10 2.77
N ASP A 71 15.70 -6.37 3.75
CA ASP A 71 16.27 -6.28 5.10
C ASP A 71 16.28 -7.65 5.80
N GLN A 72 15.20 -8.41 5.70
CA GLN A 72 15.11 -9.78 6.23
C GLN A 72 16.11 -10.73 5.54
N ALA A 73 16.29 -10.59 4.22
CA ALA A 73 17.27 -11.38 3.49
C ALA A 73 18.70 -11.03 3.93
N GLN A 74 19.03 -9.76 4.07
CA GLN A 74 20.33 -9.32 4.58
C GLN A 74 20.58 -9.79 6.02
N ALA A 75 19.58 -9.71 6.90
CA ALA A 75 19.68 -10.21 8.27
C ALA A 75 19.95 -11.73 8.32
N ARG A 76 19.48 -12.51 7.33
CA ARG A 76 19.80 -13.94 7.20
C ARG A 76 21.24 -14.19 6.74
N GLN A 77 21.82 -13.31 5.91
CA GLN A 77 23.20 -13.47 5.45
C GLN A 77 24.24 -13.20 6.57
N VAL A 78 23.90 -12.35 7.55
CA VAL A 78 24.81 -11.97 8.65
C VAL A 78 24.74 -12.95 9.84
N GLN A 79 23.77 -13.87 9.85
CA GLN A 79 23.70 -14.90 10.89
C GLN A 79 24.89 -15.86 10.75
N PRO A 80 25.74 -16.01 11.79
CA PRO A 80 26.84 -16.98 11.74
C PRO A 80 26.26 -18.38 11.52
N PRO A 81 26.92 -19.23 10.73
CA PRO A 81 26.47 -20.60 10.53
C PRO A 81 26.28 -21.27 11.89
N ALA A 82 25.19 -22.03 12.03
CA ALA A 82 24.92 -22.78 13.26
C ALA A 82 26.17 -23.60 13.61
N PRO A 83 26.60 -23.64 14.89
CA PRO A 83 27.79 -24.38 15.26
C PRO A 83 27.60 -25.84 14.84
N SER A 84 28.41 -26.29 13.89
CA SER A 84 28.43 -27.68 13.48
C SER A 84 28.73 -28.54 14.71
N SER A 85 27.85 -29.48 15.04
CA SER A 85 28.02 -30.36 16.20
C SER A 85 29.20 -31.30 15.95
N VAL A 86 30.41 -30.85 16.25
CA VAL A 86 31.61 -31.68 16.21
C VAL A 86 31.48 -32.75 17.30
N TYR A 87 31.78 -34.01 16.97
CA TYR A 87 31.70 -35.13 17.91
C TYR A 87 33.05 -35.83 18.02
N TYR A 88 33.58 -35.90 19.22
CA TYR A 88 34.77 -36.68 19.53
C TYR A 88 34.38 -37.92 20.31
N ALA A 89 34.83 -39.09 19.82
CA ALA A 89 34.59 -40.36 20.50
C ALA A 89 35.32 -40.44 21.85
N ASN A 90 36.50 -39.80 21.96
CA ASN A 90 37.33 -39.76 23.17
C ASN A 90 38.32 -38.59 23.11
N CYS A 91 39.04 -38.37 24.21
CA CYS A 91 40.04 -37.29 24.30
C CYS A 91 41.26 -37.46 23.40
N THR A 92 41.60 -38.69 23.00
CA THR A 92 42.65 -38.93 22.01
C THR A 92 42.25 -38.39 20.65
N ALA A 93 41.01 -38.62 20.22
CA ALA A 93 40.49 -38.07 18.97
C ALA A 93 40.42 -36.53 19.01
N ALA A 94 40.02 -35.96 20.15
CA ALA A 94 40.00 -34.51 20.35
C ALA A 94 41.40 -33.88 20.28
N ARG A 95 42.40 -34.48 20.95
CA ARG A 95 43.80 -34.04 20.88
C ARG A 95 44.41 -34.21 19.49
N ALA A 96 44.15 -35.34 18.83
CA ALA A 96 44.64 -35.60 17.47
C ALA A 96 44.07 -34.60 16.45
N ALA A 97 42.84 -34.14 16.67
CA ALA A 97 42.21 -33.07 15.89
C ALA A 97 42.67 -31.66 16.31
N GLY A 98 43.51 -31.52 17.34
CA GLY A 98 43.98 -30.23 17.86
C GLY A 98 42.89 -29.42 18.57
N ALA A 99 41.81 -30.06 19.01
CA ALA A 99 40.66 -29.40 19.63
C ALA A 99 40.71 -29.34 21.17
N ALA A 100 41.60 -30.11 21.81
CA ALA A 100 41.77 -30.11 23.25
C ALA A 100 42.76 -29.01 23.72
N PRO A 101 42.51 -28.31 24.84
CA PRO A 101 41.38 -28.46 25.77
C PRO A 101 40.05 -27.91 25.19
N ILE A 102 38.96 -28.69 25.33
CA ILE A 102 37.64 -28.28 24.84
C ILE A 102 36.82 -27.67 25.98
N TYR A 103 36.42 -26.42 25.82
CA TYR A 103 35.67 -25.70 26.86
C TYR A 103 34.15 -25.85 26.70
N ARG A 104 33.43 -25.76 27.81
CA ARG A 104 31.96 -25.76 27.86
C ARG A 104 31.37 -24.73 26.88
N GLY A 105 30.50 -25.18 25.97
CA GLY A 105 29.89 -24.34 24.93
C GLY A 105 30.63 -24.34 23.59
N GLN A 106 31.85 -24.89 23.51
CA GLN A 106 32.52 -25.11 22.23
C GLN A 106 31.99 -26.35 21.50
N PRO A 107 32.02 -26.34 20.15
CA PRO A 107 31.75 -27.53 19.36
C PRO A 107 32.65 -28.70 19.80
N GLY A 108 32.04 -29.82 20.19
CA GLY A 108 32.77 -30.99 20.67
C GLY A 108 32.84 -31.17 22.19
N TYR A 109 32.43 -30.17 22.99
CA TYR A 109 32.36 -30.35 24.44
C TYR A 109 31.25 -31.33 24.82
N ARG A 110 31.58 -32.30 25.66
CA ARG A 110 30.62 -33.23 26.24
C ARG A 110 31.02 -33.54 27.69
N PRO A 111 30.07 -33.59 28.63
CA PRO A 111 30.35 -33.98 30.02
C PRO A 111 31.01 -35.36 30.15
N ALA A 112 30.82 -36.25 29.16
CA ALA A 112 31.46 -37.57 29.14
C ALA A 112 32.97 -37.53 28.83
N LEU A 113 33.49 -36.42 28.30
CA LEU A 113 34.92 -36.20 28.02
C LEU A 113 35.62 -35.37 29.12
N ASP A 114 34.83 -34.82 30.02
CA ASP A 114 35.22 -33.98 31.15
C ASP A 114 35.21 -34.87 32.40
N ARG A 115 36.38 -35.37 32.80
CA ARG A 115 36.47 -36.45 33.78
C ARG A 115 36.18 -35.95 35.20
N ASP A 116 36.52 -34.71 35.49
CA ASP A 116 36.38 -34.06 36.78
C ASP A 116 35.18 -33.11 36.85
N GLY A 117 34.62 -32.69 35.70
CA GLY A 117 33.38 -31.94 35.59
C GLY A 117 33.55 -30.43 35.72
N ASP A 118 34.79 -29.93 35.59
CA ASP A 118 35.12 -28.52 35.81
C ASP A 118 34.70 -27.61 34.63
N GLY A 119 34.33 -28.20 33.48
CA GLY A 119 33.99 -27.49 32.25
C GLY A 119 35.09 -27.48 31.19
N ILE A 120 36.19 -28.20 31.40
CA ILE A 120 37.31 -28.36 30.48
C ILE A 120 37.47 -29.85 30.14
N ALA A 121 36.98 -30.24 28.97
CA ALA A 121 37.16 -31.61 28.51
C ALA A 121 38.58 -31.83 27.96
N CYS A 122 39.13 -33.01 28.25
CA CYS A 122 40.38 -33.53 27.69
C CYS A 122 41.67 -32.81 28.08
N GLU A 123 41.75 -32.37 29.34
CA GLU A 123 43.00 -32.11 30.05
C GLU A 123 43.99 -33.29 30.08
#